data_AF-A0A0K6IBH6-F1
#
_entry.id   AF-A0A0K6IBH6-F1
#
_cell.length_a   1.000
_cell.length_b   1.000
_cell.length_c   1.000
_cell.angle_alpha   90.00
_cell.angle_beta   90.00
_cell.angle_gamma   90.00
#
_symmetry.space_group_name_H-M   'P 1'
#
loop_
_entity.id
_entity.type
_entity.pdbx_description
1 polymer ?
#
loop_
_entity_poly.entity_id
_entity_poly.type
_entity_poly.pdbx_seq_one_letter_code
_entity_poly.pdbx_strand_id
1 'polypeptide(L)'
;DVLAFMTFPKAHWPQTDSTNPLERLNADIKRRTHVVGIFPNDGAITRLVGAMMLEQNDEGSLNRRYMQLEGLQSLCDTAPARLSAVAR
;
A
#
# COMPACT_ATOMS: atom_id res chain seq x y z
N ASP A 1 11.30 -14.86 11.53
CA ASP A 1 11.12 -13.51 10.99
C ASP A 1 10.11 -12.59 11.66
N VAL A 2 9.34 -13.02 12.67
CA VAL A 2 8.34 -12.12 13.32
C VAL A 2 8.96 -10.85 13.92
N LEU A 3 10.25 -10.87 14.30
CA LEU A 3 10.94 -9.71 14.88
C LEU A 3 11.62 -8.80 13.85
N ALA A 4 11.57 -9.12 12.55
CA ALA A 4 12.27 -8.33 11.53
C ALA A 4 11.79 -6.88 11.50
N PHE A 5 10.53 -6.59 11.84
CA PHE A 5 10.03 -5.22 11.89
C PHE A 5 10.72 -4.34 12.95
N MET A 6 11.39 -4.94 13.95
CA MET A 6 12.13 -4.20 14.97
C MET A 6 13.37 -3.48 14.42
N THR A 7 13.81 -3.80 13.19
CA THR A 7 14.86 -3.04 12.51
C THR A 7 14.39 -1.67 12.05
N PHE A 8 13.08 -1.42 11.96
CA PHE A 8 12.54 -0.12 11.62
C PHE A 8 12.54 0.83 12.83
N PRO A 9 12.63 2.16 12.63
CA PRO A 9 12.42 3.12 13.69
C PRO A 9 11.07 2.90 14.38
N LYS A 10 11.03 3.03 15.72
CA LYS A 10 9.81 2.80 16.52
C LYS A 10 8.60 3.61 16.06
N ALA A 11 8.82 4.79 15.50
CA ALA A 11 7.75 5.62 14.92
C ALA A 11 6.97 4.91 13.79
N HIS A 12 7.60 3.95 13.12
CA HIS A 12 7.04 3.19 12.00
C HIS A 12 6.45 1.82 12.37
N TRP A 13 6.63 1.36 13.60
CA TRP A 13 6.06 0.09 14.03
C TRP A 13 4.52 0.05 13.90
N PRO A 14 3.77 1.09 14.32
CA PRO A 14 2.30 1.10 14.19
C PRO A 14 1.79 1.04 12.73
N GLN A 15 2.64 1.38 11.76
CA GLN A 15 2.28 1.25 10.35
C GLN A 15 2.68 -0.12 9.78
N THR A 16 3.70 -0.75 10.35
CA THR A 16 4.20 -2.07 9.93
C THR A 16 3.40 -3.22 10.54
N ASP A 17 2.93 -3.05 11.78
CA ASP A 17 2.12 -4.05 12.49
C ASP A 17 0.63 -4.01 12.10
N SER A 18 0.17 -2.90 11.52
CA SER A 18 -1.24 -2.71 11.20
C SER A 18 -1.67 -3.52 9.98
N THR A 19 -2.73 -4.33 10.16
CA THR A 19 -3.41 -5.05 9.08
C THR A 19 -4.54 -4.24 8.44
N ASN A 20 -4.86 -3.05 8.98
CA ASN A 20 -6.00 -2.25 8.54
C ASN A 20 -6.01 -1.92 7.03
N PRO A 21 -4.87 -1.56 6.38
CA PRO A 21 -4.86 -1.34 4.93
C PRO A 21 -5.25 -2.59 4.13
N LEU A 22 -4.77 -3.76 4.55
CA LEU A 22 -5.08 -5.05 3.92
C LEU A 22 -6.54 -5.45 4.14
N GLU A 23 -7.04 -5.27 5.35
CA GLU A 23 -8.45 -5.54 5.69
C GLU A 23 -9.40 -4.65 4.88
N ARG A 24 -9.09 -3.35 4.77
CA ARG A 24 -9.85 -2.40 3.95
C ARG A 24 -9.86 -2.81 2.47
N LEU A 25 -8.70 -3.17 1.92
CA LEU A 25 -8.57 -3.62 0.54
C LEU A 25 -9.38 -4.90 0.29
N ASN A 26 -9.29 -5.88 1.20
CA ASN A 26 -10.06 -7.11 1.11
C ASN A 26 -11.57 -6.87 1.18
N ALA A 27 -12.02 -5.95 2.04
CA ALA A 27 -13.41 -5.55 2.12
C ALA A 27 -13.88 -4.88 0.81
N ASP A 28 -13.04 -4.05 0.19
CA ASP A 28 -13.34 -3.39 -1.09
C ASP A 28 -13.45 -4.39 -2.24
N ILE A 29 -12.48 -5.32 -2.34
CA ILE A 29 -12.52 -6.43 -3.31
C ILE A 29 -13.82 -7.20 -3.16
N LYS A 30 -14.14 -7.65 -1.93
CA LYS A 30 -15.37 -8.39 -1.65
C LYS A 30 -16.61 -7.61 -2.08
N ARG A 31 -16.68 -6.29 -1.81
CA ARG A 31 -17.81 -5.44 -2.19
C ARG A 31 -17.94 -5.30 -3.71
N ARG A 32 -16.84 -5.01 -4.43
CA ARG A 32 -16.90 -4.77 -5.88
C ARG A 32 -17.11 -6.07 -6.67
N THR A 33 -16.55 -7.19 -6.23
CA THR A 33 -16.82 -8.49 -6.87
C THR A 33 -18.25 -8.97 -6.63
N HIS A 34 -18.86 -8.61 -5.49
CA HIS A 34 -20.25 -8.96 -5.18
C HIS A 34 -21.25 -8.35 -6.18
N VAL A 35 -20.97 -7.17 -6.74
CA VAL A 35 -21.83 -6.55 -7.77
C VAL A 35 -21.85 -7.37 -9.07
N VAL A 36 -20.73 -7.99 -9.42
CA VAL A 36 -20.61 -8.82 -10.63
C VAL A 36 -21.26 -10.20 -10.42
N GLY A 37 -21.16 -10.76 -9.21
CA GLY A 37 -21.73 -12.07 -8.86
C GLY A 37 -20.95 -13.24 -9.45
N ILE A 38 -21.12 -13.51 -10.75
CA ILE A 38 -20.48 -14.62 -11.47
C ILE A 38 -19.61 -14.06 -12.60
N PHE A 39 -18.35 -14.49 -12.65
CA PHE A 39 -17.42 -14.10 -13.72
C PHE A 39 -17.41 -15.12 -14.86
N PRO A 40 -17.27 -14.68 -16.12
CA PRO A 40 -17.27 -15.57 -17.29
C PRO A 40 -15.99 -16.39 -17.46
N ASN A 41 -14.89 -16.01 -16.79
CA ASN A 41 -13.61 -16.72 -16.71
C ASN A 41 -12.70 -16.06 -15.67
N ASP A 42 -11.61 -16.74 -15.32
CA ASP A 42 -10.59 -16.26 -14.36
C ASP A 42 -9.96 -14.93 -14.81
N GLY A 43 -9.73 -14.76 -16.12
CA GLY A 43 -9.17 -13.52 -16.65
C GLY A 43 -10.04 -12.30 -16.36
N ALA A 44 -11.36 -12.46 -16.25
CA ALA A 44 -12.27 -11.37 -15.94
C ALA A 44 -12.14 -10.88 -14.50
N ILE A 45 -12.02 -11.80 -13.53
CA ILE A 45 -11.80 -11.42 -12.13
C ILE A 45 -10.39 -10.85 -11.92
N THR A 46 -9.36 -11.43 -12.54
CA THR A 46 -8.00 -10.89 -12.48
C THR A 46 -7.93 -9.45 -13.00
N ARG A 47 -8.64 -9.15 -14.10
CA ARG A 47 -8.69 -7.78 -14.64
C ARG A 47 -9.38 -6.80 -13.69
N LEU A 48 -10.51 -7.18 -13.08
CA LEU A 48 -11.20 -6.31 -12.12
C LEU A 48 -10.33 -6.04 -10.89
N VAL A 49 -9.83 -7.10 -10.24
CA VAL A 49 -9.00 -6.96 -9.04
C VAL A 49 -7.71 -6.21 -9.39
N GLY A 50 -7.10 -6.50 -10.55
CA GLY A 50 -5.93 -5.78 -11.04
C GLY A 50 -6.19 -4.27 -11.23
N ALA A 51 -7.33 -3.89 -11.80
CA ALA A 51 -7.71 -2.49 -11.91
C ALA A 51 -7.90 -1.82 -10.54
N MET A 52 -8.46 -2.53 -9.56
CA MET A 52 -8.57 -2.03 -8.18
C MET A 52 -7.21 -1.84 -7.51
N MET A 53 -6.24 -2.72 -7.79
CA MET A 53 -4.86 -2.57 -7.28
C MET A 53 -4.20 -1.30 -7.83
N LEU A 54 -4.41 -1.01 -9.12
CA LEU A 54 -3.90 0.22 -9.74
C LEU A 54 -4.52 1.46 -9.11
N GLU A 55 -5.85 1.49 -8.92
CA GLU A 55 -6.55 2.58 -8.23
C GLU A 55 -6.01 2.80 -6.81
N GLN A 56 -5.82 1.71 -6.05
CA GLN A 56 -5.30 1.79 -4.68
C GLN A 56 -3.84 2.24 -4.63
N ASN A 57 -3.02 1.82 -5.59
CA ASN A 57 -1.62 2.22 -5.71
C ASN A 57 -1.51 3.72 -6.02
N ASP A 58 -2.34 4.21 -6.93
CA ASP A 58 -2.36 5.64 -7.28
C ASP A 58 -2.80 6.48 -6.08
N GLU A 59 -3.86 6.09 -5.37
CA GLU A 59 -4.30 6.75 -4.13
C GLU A 59 -3.19 6.74 -3.06
N GLY A 60 -2.51 5.60 -2.90
CA GLY A 60 -1.39 5.45 -1.96
C GLY A 60 -0.20 6.35 -2.31
N SER A 61 0.12 6.48 -3.59
CA SER A 61 1.23 7.32 -4.08
C SER A 61 1.03 8.81 -3.78
N LEU A 62 -0.23 9.26 -3.76
CA LEU A 62 -0.60 10.63 -3.40
C LEU A 62 -0.52 10.87 -1.90
N ASN A 63 -0.78 9.84 -1.08
CA ASN A 63 -0.72 9.91 0.37
C ASN A 63 0.70 9.62 0.90
N ARG A 64 1.66 10.50 0.61
CA ARG A 64 3.08 10.43 1.03
C ARG A 64 3.34 10.38 2.55
N ARG A 65 2.29 10.35 3.39
CA ARG A 65 2.40 10.50 4.85
C ARG A 65 2.34 9.20 5.63
N TYR A 66 2.00 8.07 4.99
CA TYR A 66 1.86 6.81 5.72
C TYR A 66 3.22 6.30 6.25
N MET A 67 4.30 6.45 5.47
CA MET A 67 5.68 6.17 5.89
C MET A 67 6.57 7.31 5.40
N GLN A 68 6.95 8.21 6.31
CA GLN A 68 7.81 9.34 5.96
C GLN A 68 9.22 8.84 5.61
N LEU A 69 9.74 9.32 4.48
CA LEU A 69 11.05 8.89 3.98
C LEU A 69 12.17 9.34 4.92
N GLU A 70 12.00 10.49 5.56
CA GLU A 70 12.90 11.08 6.54
C GLU A 70 13.16 10.15 7.72
N GLY A 71 12.12 9.47 8.21
CA GLY A 71 12.24 8.48 9.28
C GLY A 71 13.01 7.22 8.85
N LEU A 72 12.99 6.88 7.56
CA LEU A 72 13.64 5.69 7.01
C LEU A 72 15.06 5.93 6.50
N GLN A 73 15.57 7.17 6.49
CA GLN A 73 16.91 7.48 5.99
C GLN A 73 18.03 6.70 6.70
N SER A 74 17.85 6.39 7.98
CA SER A 74 18.82 5.60 8.75
C SER A 74 18.94 4.13 8.31
N LEU A 75 18.00 3.65 7.48
CA LEU A 75 17.98 2.29 6.95
C LEU A 75 18.49 2.19 5.50
N CYS A 76 18.76 3.34 4.86
CA CYS A 76 19.12 3.41 3.45
C CYS A 76 20.59 3.79 3.29
N ASP A 77 21.37 2.97 2.57
CA ASP A 77 22.76 3.30 2.18
C ASP A 77 22.83 4.28 0.99
N THR A 78 21.67 4.65 0.43
CA THR A 78 21.56 5.53 -0.73
C THR A 78 21.51 6.99 -0.30
N ALA A 79 22.19 7.88 -1.04
CA ALA A 79 22.18 9.32 -0.79
C ALA A 79 20.75 9.85 -0.55
N PRO A 80 20.54 10.75 0.43
CA PRO A 80 19.21 11.15 0.86
C PRO A 80 18.41 11.67 -0.33
N ALA A 81 17.33 10.96 -0.67
CA ALA A 81 16.48 11.31 -1.79
C ALA A 81 15.85 12.68 -1.50
N ARG A 82 16.27 13.72 -2.22
CA ARG A 82 15.56 15.00 -2.22
C ARG A 82 14.24 14.76 -2.94
N LEU A 83 13.14 14.79 -2.19
CA LEU A 83 11.82 14.74 -2.78
C LEU A 83 11.67 15.97 -3.69
N SER A 84 11.55 15.74 -5.00
CA SER A 84 11.13 16.77 -5.94
C SER A 84 9.85 17.39 -5.41
N ALA A 85 9.85 18.70 -5.16
CA ALA A 85 8.64 19.44 -4.90
C ALA A 85 7.75 19.24 -6.12
N VAL A 86 6.68 18.46 -5.98
CA VAL A 86 5.64 18.38 -7.01
C VAL A 86 5.02 19.77 -7.05
N ALA A 87 5.26 20.49 -8.15
CA ALA A 87 4.58 21.74 -8.42
C ALA A 87 3.07 21.46 -8.41
N ARG A 88 2.36 22.20 -7.56
CA ARG A 88 0.89 22.18 -7.50
C ARG A 88 0.28 22.76 -8.77
#